data_AF-A0A528AZ47-F1
#
_entry.id   AF-A0A528AZ47-F1
#
_cell.length_a   1.000
_cell.length_b   1.000
_cell.length_c   1.000
_cell.angle_alpha   90.00
_cell.angle_beta   90.00
_cell.angle_gamma   90.00
#
_symmetry.space_group_name_H-M   'P 1'
#
loop_
_entity.id
_entity.type
_entity.pdbx_description
1 polymer ?
#
loop_
_entity_poly.entity_id
_entity_poly.type
_entity_poly.pdbx_seq_one_letter_code
_entity_poly.pdbx_strand_id
1 'polypeptide(L)'
;LDIIGARFVRDLKPGEMVIVTAEGVESLFPFETQKPRFCIFEYVYFSRPDSSVEGRNVYEVRKKIGAELAIENPVDADIVVPVPDGGTPAAIGFAQAAGLPFELVIIRSHYVGRTFIQPTDSIRHMGVKL
;
A
#
# COMPACT_ATOMS: atom_id res chain seq x y z
N LEU A 1 -7.56 0.93 13.72
CA LEU A 1 -7.99 1.59 14.97
C LEU A 1 -9.27 2.39 14.73
N ASP A 2 -9.35 3.08 13.60
CA ASP A 2 -10.43 4.01 13.26
C ASP A 2 -11.81 3.34 13.19
N ILE A 3 -11.89 2.15 12.58
CA ILE A 3 -13.16 1.40 12.43
C ILE A 3 -13.85 1.13 13.77
N ILE A 4 -13.08 0.92 14.84
CA ILE A 4 -13.59 0.62 16.19
C ILE A 4 -13.54 1.84 17.13
N GLY A 5 -13.20 3.02 16.61
CA GLY A 5 -13.07 4.25 17.42
C GLY A 5 -11.92 4.24 18.42
N ALA A 6 -10.93 3.36 18.26
CA ALA A 6 -9.78 3.33 19.14
C ALA A 6 -8.82 4.49 18.83
N ARG A 7 -8.29 5.14 19.87
CA ARG A 7 -7.30 6.21 19.73
C ARG A 7 -5.92 5.61 19.40
N PHE A 8 -5.32 6.05 18.31
CA PHE A 8 -3.89 5.78 18.06
C PHE A 8 -3.02 6.46 19.12
N VAL A 9 -2.09 5.70 19.69
CA VAL A 9 -1.16 6.20 20.72
C VAL A 9 0.24 6.32 20.13
N ARG A 10 0.81 5.21 19.63
CA ARG A 10 2.10 5.14 18.95
C ARG A 10 2.30 3.77 18.32
N ASP A 11 3.27 3.67 17.44
CA ASP A 11 3.83 2.40 17.00
C ASP A 11 4.60 1.70 18.14
N LEU A 12 4.63 0.36 18.08
CA LEU A 12 5.49 -0.42 18.96
C LEU A 12 6.93 -0.37 18.46
N LYS A 13 7.85 -0.12 19.37
CA LYS A 13 9.28 -0.06 19.05
C LYS A 13 9.81 -1.49 18.78
N PRO A 14 10.85 -1.64 17.94
CA PRO A 14 11.50 -2.93 17.75
C PRO A 14 11.98 -3.53 19.09
N GLY A 15 11.61 -4.77 19.38
CA GLY A 15 11.96 -5.46 20.63
C GLY A 15 11.16 -5.00 21.86
N GLU A 16 10.14 -4.16 21.67
CA GLU A 16 9.23 -3.79 22.76
C GLU A 16 8.25 -4.91 23.09
N MET A 17 8.05 -5.14 24.38
CA MET A 17 7.01 -6.00 24.92
C MET A 17 6.01 -5.14 25.70
N VAL A 18 4.76 -5.08 25.24
CA VAL A 18 3.68 -4.35 25.93
C VAL A 18 2.85 -5.32 26.75
N ILE A 19 2.69 -5.03 28.04
CA ILE A 19 1.85 -5.77 28.97
C ILE A 19 0.63 -4.91 29.30
N VAL A 20 -0.57 -5.48 29.16
CA VAL A 20 -1.83 -4.81 29.48
C VAL A 20 -2.50 -5.56 30.64
N THR A 21 -2.69 -4.89 31.77
CA THR A 21 -3.33 -5.45 32.98
C THR A 21 -4.53 -4.60 33.39
N ALA A 22 -5.20 -4.96 34.49
CA ALA A 22 -6.29 -4.16 35.06
C ALA A 22 -5.80 -2.81 35.62
N GLU A 23 -4.53 -2.74 36.02
CA GLU A 23 -3.89 -1.56 36.61
C GLU A 23 -3.38 -0.58 35.54
N GLY A 24 -3.15 -1.04 34.30
CA GLY A 24 -2.73 -0.17 33.21
C GLY A 24 -1.95 -0.87 32.09
N VAL A 25 -1.17 -0.08 31.37
CA VAL A 25 -0.32 -0.54 30.26
C VAL A 25 1.13 -0.27 30.60
N GLU A 26 1.96 -1.31 30.56
CA GLU A 26 3.40 -1.25 30.80
C GLU A 26 4.15 -1.61 29.52
N SER A 27 5.33 -1.01 29.32
CA SER A 27 6.21 -1.30 28.19
C SER A 27 7.57 -1.72 28.70
N LEU A 28 8.01 -2.90 28.31
CA LEU A 28 9.30 -3.50 28.68
C LEU A 28 10.18 -3.67 27.43
N PHE A 29 11.49 -3.59 27.64
CA PHE A 29 12.51 -3.78 26.59
C PHE A 29 13.48 -4.87 27.05
N PRO A 30 13.06 -6.15 27.05
CA PRO A 30 13.87 -7.24 27.59
C PRO A 30 15.01 -7.68 26.65
N PHE A 31 15.03 -7.17 25.41
CA PHE A 31 16.02 -7.50 24.40
C PHE A 31 17.01 -6.35 24.17
N GLU A 32 18.19 -6.67 23.65
CA GLU A 32 19.15 -5.65 23.23
C GLU A 32 18.57 -4.74 22.15
N THR A 33 18.84 -3.44 22.27
CA THR A 33 18.38 -2.44 21.29
C THR A 33 18.99 -2.73 19.91
N GLN A 34 18.12 -2.95 18.93
CA GLN A 34 18.51 -3.12 17.53
C GLN A 34 18.10 -1.92 16.68
N LYS A 35 18.84 -1.68 15.59
CA LYS A 35 18.44 -0.67 14.60
C LYS A 35 17.15 -1.13 13.91
N PRO A 36 16.13 -0.26 13.75
CA PRO A 36 14.92 -0.59 13.02
C PRO A 36 15.22 -1.07 11.59
N ARG A 37 14.44 -2.03 11.13
CA ARG A 37 14.46 -2.59 9.77
C ARG A 37 13.03 -2.64 9.23
N PHE A 38 12.47 -1.46 9.03
CA PHE A 38 11.11 -1.34 8.51
C PHE A 38 11.00 -1.97 7.12
N CYS A 39 9.93 -2.74 6.90
CA CYS A 39 9.66 -3.38 5.63
C CYS A 39 9.17 -2.35 4.61
N ILE A 40 10.03 -1.97 3.65
CA ILE A 40 9.67 -0.98 2.63
C ILE A 40 8.44 -1.40 1.80
N PHE A 41 8.18 -2.70 1.68
CA PHE A 41 7.03 -3.24 0.95
C PHE A 41 5.69 -2.88 1.58
N GLU A 42 5.66 -2.44 2.84
CA GLU A 42 4.46 -1.84 3.43
C GLU A 42 4.04 -0.57 2.68
N TYR A 43 5.01 0.31 2.38
CA TYR A 43 4.74 1.49 1.58
C TYR A 43 4.48 1.16 0.12
N VAL A 44 5.15 0.16 -0.46
CA VAL A 44 4.97 -0.19 -1.87
C VAL A 44 3.59 -0.81 -2.13
N TYR A 45 3.15 -1.75 -1.28
CA TYR A 45 1.99 -2.58 -1.64
C TYR A 45 1.13 -3.07 -0.47
N PHE A 46 1.73 -3.59 0.62
CA PHE A 46 0.95 -4.36 1.61
C PHE A 46 0.00 -3.53 2.46
N SER A 47 0.45 -2.39 2.97
CA SER A 47 -0.38 -1.56 3.83
C SER A 47 -1.51 -0.92 3.04
N ARG A 48 -2.66 -0.73 3.71
CA ARG A 48 -3.76 0.01 3.11
C ARG A 48 -3.38 1.49 2.97
N PRO A 49 -3.81 2.18 1.90
CA PRO A 49 -3.43 3.57 1.66
C PRO A 49 -3.93 4.56 2.73
N ASP A 50 -5.01 4.21 3.45
CA ASP A 50 -5.54 4.97 4.58
C ASP A 50 -4.75 4.78 5.89
N SER A 51 -3.72 3.94 5.89
CA SER A 51 -2.91 3.67 7.09
C SER A 51 -1.74 4.63 7.21
N SER A 52 -1.34 4.90 8.45
CA SER A 52 -0.08 5.57 8.80
C SER A 52 0.83 4.56 9.46
N VAL A 53 2.03 4.38 8.91
CA VAL A 53 3.03 3.42 9.39
C VAL A 53 4.35 4.14 9.50
N GLU A 54 5.13 3.92 10.57
CA GLU A 54 6.39 4.63 10.84
C GLU A 54 6.27 6.16 10.69
N GLY A 55 5.15 6.71 11.17
CA GLY A 55 4.85 8.15 11.10
C GLY A 55 4.59 8.72 9.71
N ARG A 56 4.42 7.90 8.67
CA ARG A 56 4.09 8.35 7.31
C ARG A 56 2.77 7.76 6.84
N ASN A 57 1.95 8.60 6.22
CA ASN A 57 0.75 8.14 5.53
C ASN A 57 1.14 7.36 4.25
N VAL A 58 0.59 6.17 4.09
CA VAL A 58 0.94 5.25 2.99
C VAL A 58 0.56 5.82 1.63
N TYR A 59 -0.62 6.45 1.50
CA TYR A 59 -1.06 7.07 0.26
C TYR A 59 -0.09 8.17 -0.21
N GLU A 60 0.31 9.05 0.70
CA GLU A 60 1.25 10.14 0.38
C GLU A 60 2.64 9.62 -0.01
N VAL A 61 3.12 8.56 0.64
CA VAL A 61 4.40 7.93 0.24
C VAL A 61 4.29 7.36 -1.18
N ARG A 62 3.21 6.65 -1.51
CA ARG A 62 3.02 6.09 -2.86
C ARG A 62 2.91 7.17 -3.94
N LYS A 63 2.23 8.27 -3.66
CA LYS A 63 2.21 9.44 -4.56
C LYS A 63 3.62 9.99 -4.80
N LYS A 64 4.43 10.15 -3.74
CA LYS A 64 5.81 10.63 -3.88
C LYS A 64 6.69 9.69 -4.70
N ILE A 65 6.53 8.37 -4.52
CA ILE A 65 7.22 7.37 -5.33
C ILE A 65 6.89 7.56 -6.83
N GLY A 66 5.61 7.75 -7.15
CA GLY A 66 5.18 8.02 -8.53
C GLY A 66 5.72 9.33 -9.10
N ALA A 67 5.73 10.39 -8.29
CA ALA A 67 6.29 11.68 -8.67
C ALA A 67 7.79 11.58 -8.96
N GLU A 68 8.54 10.87 -8.11
CA GLU A 68 9.98 10.64 -8.32
C GLU A 68 10.23 9.85 -9.61
N LEU A 69 9.40 8.84 -9.89
CA LEU A 69 9.51 8.07 -11.14
C LEU A 69 9.35 8.96 -12.40
N ALA A 70 8.45 9.94 -12.37
CA ALA A 70 8.28 10.90 -13.48
C ALA A 70 9.49 11.83 -13.65
N ILE A 71 10.16 12.18 -12.54
CA ILE A 71 11.38 13.01 -12.55
C ILE A 71 12.57 12.21 -13.10
N GLU A 72 12.75 10.98 -12.61
CA GLU A 72 13.86 10.12 -13.02
C GLU A 72 13.70 9.61 -14.46
N ASN A 73 12.46 9.38 -14.90
CA ASN A 73 12.15 8.78 -16.19
C ASN A 73 11.01 9.54 -16.90
N PRO A 74 11.28 10.77 -17.37
CA PRO A 74 10.29 11.53 -18.13
C PRO A 74 9.97 10.83 -19.46
N VAL A 75 8.74 10.99 -19.93
CA VAL A 75 8.26 10.39 -21.17
C VAL A 75 7.32 11.36 -21.89
N ASP A 76 7.36 11.33 -23.22
CA ASP A 76 6.37 12.00 -24.07
C ASP A 76 5.16 11.07 -24.23
N ALA A 77 4.03 11.45 -23.64
CA ALA A 77 2.81 10.65 -23.60
C ALA A 77 1.57 11.57 -23.46
N ASP A 78 0.42 11.09 -23.93
CA ASP A 78 -0.81 11.88 -23.89
C ASP A 78 -1.53 11.81 -22.53
N ILE A 79 -1.49 10.66 -21.86
CA ILE A 79 -2.23 10.38 -20.62
C ILE A 79 -1.47 9.39 -19.72
N VAL A 80 -1.81 9.38 -18.44
CA VAL A 80 -1.35 8.40 -17.45
C VAL A 80 -2.52 7.53 -17.00
N VAL A 81 -2.36 6.22 -17.10
CA VAL A 81 -3.38 5.22 -16.72
C VAL A 81 -2.82 4.30 -15.64
N PRO A 82 -3.53 4.12 -14.50
CA PRO A 82 -3.10 3.18 -13.47
C PRO A 82 -3.45 1.74 -13.82
N VAL A 83 -2.70 0.79 -13.25
CA VAL A 83 -3.21 -0.57 -13.03
C VAL A 83 -3.88 -0.62 -11.64
N PRO A 84 -5.21 -0.74 -11.57
CA PRO A 84 -5.94 -0.66 -10.32
C PRO A 84 -5.78 -1.94 -9.46
N ASP A 85 -5.92 -1.86 -8.14
CA ASP A 85 -6.17 -0.65 -7.34
C ASP A 85 -4.88 -0.11 -6.70
N GLY A 86 -3.87 -0.98 -6.55
CA GLY A 86 -2.64 -0.69 -5.82
C GLY A 86 -1.77 0.38 -6.49
N GLY A 87 -1.74 0.40 -7.82
CA GLY A 87 -0.93 1.35 -8.60
C GLY A 87 -1.53 2.76 -8.70
N THR A 88 -2.79 2.94 -8.30
CA THR A 88 -3.52 4.20 -8.48
C THR A 88 -2.84 5.40 -7.82
N PRO A 89 -2.41 5.36 -6.53
CA PRO A 89 -1.75 6.52 -5.91
C PRO A 89 -0.43 6.91 -6.59
N ALA A 90 0.36 5.92 -7.01
CA ALA A 90 1.62 6.17 -7.71
C ALA A 90 1.37 6.80 -9.09
N ALA A 91 0.39 6.31 -9.86
CA ALA A 91 0.03 6.90 -11.14
C ALA A 91 -0.48 8.34 -11.00
N ILE A 92 -1.25 8.65 -9.95
CA ILE A 92 -1.65 10.04 -9.64
C ILE A 92 -0.42 10.91 -9.40
N GLY A 93 0.53 10.44 -8.59
CA GLY A 93 1.77 11.16 -8.32
C GLY A 93 2.61 11.40 -9.58
N PHE A 94 2.73 10.37 -10.42
CA PHE A 94 3.42 10.44 -11.71
C PHE A 94 2.76 11.50 -12.62
N ALA A 95 1.45 11.43 -12.81
CA ALA A 95 0.70 12.35 -13.66
C ALA A 95 0.87 13.82 -13.21
N GLN A 96 0.79 14.06 -11.90
CA GLN A 96 0.97 15.39 -11.31
C GLN A 96 2.38 15.94 -11.54
N ALA A 97 3.41 15.11 -11.41
CA ALA A 97 4.79 15.52 -11.65
C ALA A 97 5.12 15.68 -13.14
N ALA A 98 4.56 14.83 -14.00
CA ALA A 98 4.74 14.88 -15.45
C ALA A 98 3.91 15.98 -16.14
N GLY A 99 2.90 16.53 -15.48
CA GLY A 99 1.98 17.51 -16.07
C GLY A 99 1.00 16.89 -17.08
N LEU A 100 0.71 15.59 -16.95
CA LEU A 100 -0.15 14.85 -17.87
C LEU A 100 -1.54 14.58 -17.25
N PRO A 101 -2.61 14.51 -18.05
CA PRO A 101 -3.91 14.04 -17.60
C PRO A 101 -3.85 12.63 -17.02
N PHE A 102 -4.62 12.38 -15.97
CA PHE A 102 -4.81 11.07 -15.35
C PHE A 102 -6.17 10.50 -15.74
N GLU A 103 -6.21 9.26 -16.23
CA GLU A 103 -7.43 8.64 -16.72
C GLU A 103 -7.62 7.20 -16.19
N LEU A 104 -8.87 6.84 -15.88
CA LEU A 104 -9.24 5.50 -15.42
C LEU A 104 -9.72 4.63 -16.59
N VAL A 105 -8.77 4.18 -17.41
CA VAL A 105 -9.07 3.34 -18.60
C VAL A 105 -9.18 1.86 -18.23
N ILE A 106 -8.42 1.38 -17.24
CA ILE A 106 -8.50 0.01 -16.75
C ILE A 106 -9.43 -0.03 -15.53
N ILE A 107 -10.48 -0.85 -15.61
CA ILE A 107 -11.43 -1.04 -14.51
C ILE A 107 -11.28 -2.48 -13.99
N ARG A 108 -10.96 -2.60 -12.70
CA ARG A 108 -10.92 -3.90 -12.03
C ARG A 108 -12.35 -4.39 -11.78
N SER A 109 -12.66 -5.61 -12.21
CA SER A 109 -13.92 -6.25 -11.81
C SER A 109 -13.87 -6.63 -10.32
N HIS A 110 -14.83 -6.13 -9.55
CA HIS A 110 -14.96 -6.42 -8.11
C HIS A 110 -15.52 -7.82 -7.84
N TYR A 111 -15.96 -8.54 -8.88
CA TYR A 111 -16.66 -9.82 -8.78
C TYR A 111 -15.77 -11.02 -9.16
N VAL A 112 -14.48 -10.78 -9.41
CA VAL A 112 -13.54 -11.84 -9.79
C VAL A 112 -13.13 -12.65 -8.56
N GLY A 113 -13.61 -13.90 -8.50
CA GLY A 113 -13.11 -14.90 -7.56
C GLY A 113 -11.73 -15.42 -7.97
N ARG A 114 -10.98 -16.00 -7.03
CA ARG A 114 -9.72 -16.67 -7.36
C ARG A 114 -10.01 -17.94 -8.16
N THR A 115 -9.45 -18.08 -9.36
CA THR A 115 -9.54 -19.33 -10.12
C THR A 115 -8.62 -20.37 -9.49
N PHE A 116 -9.16 -21.54 -9.13
CA PHE A 116 -8.35 -22.67 -8.69
C PHE A 116 -7.74 -23.41 -9.90
N ILE A 117 -6.77 -24.30 -9.66
CA ILE A 117 -6.23 -25.18 -10.70
C ILE A 117 -7.39 -26.00 -11.25
N GLN A 118 -7.72 -25.78 -12.53
CA GLN A 118 -8.74 -26.54 -13.24
C GLN A 118 -8.06 -27.41 -14.30
N PRO A 119 -8.56 -28.63 -14.54
CA PRO A 119 -7.87 -29.65 -15.34
C PRO A 119 -7.81 -29.36 -16.84
N THR A 120 -8.43 -28.30 -17.35
CA THR A 120 -8.47 -27.98 -18.80
C THR A 120 -8.23 -26.48 -19.06
N ASP A 121 -7.35 -26.19 -20.02
CA ASP A 121 -6.92 -24.83 -20.39
C ASP A 121 -8.05 -23.92 -20.91
N SER A 122 -9.12 -24.51 -21.46
CA SER A 122 -10.26 -23.78 -22.02
C SER A 122 -11.01 -22.94 -21.00
N ILE A 123 -11.05 -23.36 -19.72
CA ILE A 123 -11.75 -22.63 -18.66
C ILE A 123 -10.81 -21.60 -17.99
N ARG A 124 -9.49 -21.80 -18.04
CA ARG A 124 -8.50 -20.86 -17.50
C ARG A 124 -8.48 -19.53 -18.26
N HIS A 125 -8.64 -19.57 -19.58
CA HIS A 125 -8.72 -18.37 -20.41
C HIS A 125 -10.02 -17.56 -20.22
N MET A 126 -11.09 -18.19 -19.73
CA MET A 126 -12.35 -17.49 -19.40
C MET A 126 -12.19 -16.59 -18.16
N GLY A 127 -11.43 -17.03 -17.15
CA GLY A 127 -11.22 -16.27 -15.92
C GLY A 127 -10.35 -15.00 -16.07
N VAL A 128 -9.68 -14.84 -17.22
CA VAL A 128 -8.93 -13.61 -17.58
C VAL A 128 -9.76 -12.68 -18.47
N LYS A 129 -10.85 -13.19 -19.09
CA LYS A 129 -11.74 -12.42 -19.97
C LYS A 129 -13.01 -11.88 -19.27
N LEU A 130 -13.31 -12.34 -18.06
CA LEU A 130 -14.46 -11.95 -17.21
C LEU A 130 -13.99 -11.14 -16.00
#